data_AF-A0A2V0P3X4-F1
#
_entry.id   AF-A0A2V0P3X4-F1
#
_cell.length_a   1.000
_cell.length_b   1.000
_cell.length_c   1.000
_cell.angle_alpha   90.00
_cell.angle_beta   90.00
_cell.angle_gamma   90.00
#
_symmetry.space_group_name_H-M   'P 1'
#
loop_
_entity.id
_entity.type
_entity.pdbx_description
1 polymer ?
#
loop_
_entity_poly.entity_id
_entity_poly.type
_entity_poly.pdbx_seq_one_letter_code
_entity_poly.pdbx_strand_id
1 'polypeptide(L)'
;MWRPLLRHVQPQGWDPVMLHDVFNLVALGALNALNAHFILGGGGFELFWTSCMVYFLIDTAFVGIYPQSVKSPVVILSHHLVTAVYMLIPYHYPKYQWCMAACMTVEVNTWLLIARRVIGGPLIEAAFYVTWILLRNVYYPYLIWAFYGEWRAESRLCGSPWNPILATPCMQAFLSGLNLHWSVQLFKKRPRRGPGAGQGGGGTGGGGGGRGAGGEPVAKYNKHL
;
A
#
# COMPACT_ATOMS: atom_id res chain seq x y z
N MET A 1 -9.14 25.04 8.95
CA MET A 1 -10.49 25.64 9.10
C MET A 1 -11.30 25.38 7.81
N TRP A 2 -11.62 24.10 7.49
CA TRP A 2 -12.24 23.70 6.20
C TRP A 2 -13.31 22.57 6.34
N ARG A 3 -13.86 22.35 7.55
CA ARG A 3 -14.69 21.16 7.86
C ARG A 3 -16.23 21.22 7.65
N PRO A 4 -16.96 22.32 7.36
CA PRO A 4 -18.43 22.23 7.36
C PRO A 4 -19.13 21.93 6.02
N LEU A 5 -18.51 22.12 4.85
CA LEU A 5 -19.29 22.28 3.59
C LEU A 5 -19.53 21.02 2.74
N LEU A 6 -19.04 19.85 3.13
CA LEU A 6 -19.19 18.62 2.33
C LEU A 6 -19.74 17.44 3.13
N ARG A 7 -20.89 17.61 3.80
CA ARG A 7 -21.75 16.45 4.08
C ARG A 7 -22.46 16.06 2.79
N HIS A 8 -21.71 15.51 1.84
CA HIS A 8 -22.28 14.89 0.65
C HIS A 8 -23.15 13.71 1.08
N VAL A 9 -24.39 13.71 0.57
CA VAL A 9 -25.32 12.57 0.63
C VAL A 9 -24.61 11.40 -0.04
N GLN A 10 -24.10 10.45 0.74
CA GLN A 10 -23.57 9.22 0.18
C GLN A 10 -24.76 8.39 -0.29
N PRO A 11 -24.76 7.90 -1.54
CA PRO A 11 -25.79 6.98 -2.01
C PRO A 11 -25.89 5.79 -1.05
N GLN A 12 -27.11 5.37 -0.75
CA GLN A 12 -27.35 4.24 0.15
C GLN A 12 -26.70 2.99 -0.45
N GLY A 13 -25.72 2.41 0.25
CA GLY A 13 -24.95 1.23 -0.22
C GLY A 13 -23.56 1.53 -0.82
N TRP A 14 -23.12 2.79 -0.86
CA TRP A 14 -21.78 3.14 -1.33
C TRP A 14 -20.75 3.14 -0.19
N ASP A 15 -19.81 2.18 -0.18
CA ASP A 15 -18.63 2.18 0.70
C ASP A 15 -17.35 2.46 -0.10
N PRO A 16 -16.80 3.69 -0.04
CA PRO A 16 -15.61 4.05 -0.79
C PRO A 16 -14.36 3.29 -0.34
N VAL A 17 -14.31 2.76 0.89
CA VAL A 17 -13.17 1.97 1.38
C VAL A 17 -13.19 0.59 0.70
N MET A 18 -14.33 -0.09 0.72
CA MET A 18 -14.48 -1.39 0.07
C MET A 18 -14.25 -1.29 -1.44
N LEU A 19 -14.82 -0.28 -2.10
CA LEU A 19 -14.63 -0.08 -3.53
C LEU A 19 -13.15 0.10 -3.89
N HIS A 20 -12.45 0.94 -3.12
CA HIS A 20 -11.01 1.17 -3.27
C HIS A 20 -10.19 -0.10 -3.06
N ASP A 21 -10.51 -0.87 -2.02
CA ASP A 21 -9.83 -2.13 -1.71
C ASP A 21 -10.02 -3.17 -2.82
N VAL A 22 -11.24 -3.35 -3.32
CA VAL A 22 -11.52 -4.30 -4.42
C VAL A 22 -10.82 -3.87 -5.71
N PHE A 23 -10.89 -2.58 -6.06
CA PHE A 23 -10.18 -2.04 -7.22
C PHE A 23 -8.68 -2.32 -7.12
N ASN A 24 -8.06 -1.98 -5.99
CA ASN A 24 -6.62 -2.18 -5.79
C ASN A 24 -6.24 -3.66 -5.74
N LEU A 25 -7.10 -4.53 -5.22
CA LEU A 25 -6.85 -5.97 -5.20
C LEU A 25 -6.72 -6.53 -6.62
N VAL A 26 -7.55 -6.08 -7.56
CA VAL A 26 -7.48 -6.47 -8.97
C VAL A 26 -6.31 -5.79 -9.66
N ALA A 27 -6.20 -4.45 -9.55
CA ALA A 27 -5.22 -3.66 -10.27
C ALA A 27 -3.78 -4.00 -9.85
N LEU A 28 -3.47 -4.03 -8.55
CA LEU A 28 -2.15 -4.41 -8.06
C LEU A 28 -1.82 -5.88 -8.35
N GLY A 29 -2.83 -6.75 -8.41
CA GLY A 29 -2.64 -8.14 -8.85
C GLY A 29 -2.11 -8.20 -10.28
N ALA A 30 -2.72 -7.46 -11.20
CA ALA A 30 -2.26 -7.34 -12.58
C ALA A 30 -0.87 -6.68 -12.70
N LEU A 31 -0.62 -5.61 -11.94
CA LEU A 31 0.70 -4.95 -11.93
C LEU A 31 1.81 -5.86 -11.41
N ASN A 32 1.54 -6.66 -10.37
CA ASN A 32 2.49 -7.65 -9.85
C ASN A 32 2.80 -8.73 -10.91
N ALA A 33 1.80 -9.15 -11.70
CA ALA A 33 2.01 -10.09 -12.80
C ALA A 33 2.87 -9.49 -13.93
N LEU A 34 2.60 -8.23 -14.33
CA LEU A 34 3.42 -7.51 -15.31
C LEU A 34 4.86 -7.30 -14.82
N ASN A 35 5.03 -6.96 -13.54
CA ASN A 35 6.35 -6.83 -12.93
C ASN A 35 7.12 -8.16 -12.96
N ALA A 36 6.46 -9.26 -12.57
CA ALA A 36 7.06 -10.59 -12.62
C ALA A 36 7.44 -10.99 -14.05
N HIS A 37 6.57 -10.73 -15.03
CA HIS A 37 6.86 -10.96 -16.44
C HIS A 37 8.10 -10.18 -16.90
N PHE A 38 8.20 -8.90 -16.55
CA PHE A 38 9.36 -8.08 -16.90
C PHE A 38 10.65 -8.56 -16.19
N ILE A 39 10.59 -8.92 -14.90
CA ILE A 39 11.75 -9.44 -14.17
C ILE A 39 12.26 -10.75 -14.78
N LEU A 40 11.35 -11.64 -15.17
CA LEU A 40 11.71 -12.98 -15.68
C LEU A 40 12.13 -12.96 -17.15
N GLY A 41 11.53 -12.09 -17.98
CA GLY A 41 11.73 -12.09 -19.42
C GLY A 41 12.47 -10.87 -19.98
N GLY A 42 12.61 -9.78 -19.21
CA GLY A 42 13.15 -8.49 -19.67
C GLY A 42 12.27 -7.74 -20.67
N GLY A 43 11.12 -8.31 -21.08
CA GLY A 43 10.21 -7.75 -22.06
C GLY A 43 9.00 -7.04 -21.44
N GLY A 44 8.31 -6.24 -22.26
CA GLY A 44 7.03 -5.63 -21.87
C GLY A 44 7.13 -4.43 -20.92
N PHE A 45 8.31 -3.79 -20.82
CA PHE A 45 8.49 -2.63 -19.93
C PHE A 45 7.49 -1.51 -20.19
N GLU A 46 7.25 -1.13 -21.45
CA GLU A 46 6.31 -0.05 -21.78
C GLU A 46 4.89 -0.32 -21.28
N LEU A 47 4.40 -1.55 -21.44
CA LEU A 47 3.08 -1.95 -20.94
C LEU A 47 3.05 -1.93 -19.41
N PHE A 48 4.10 -2.45 -18.77
CA PHE A 48 4.25 -2.46 -17.32
C PHE A 48 4.27 -1.02 -16.76
N TRP A 49 5.16 -0.17 -17.29
CA TRP A 49 5.31 1.22 -16.89
C TRP A 49 4.02 2.02 -17.10
N THR A 50 3.41 1.91 -18.28
CA THR A 50 2.17 2.64 -18.61
C THR A 50 1.05 2.23 -17.67
N SER A 51 0.92 0.94 -17.39
CA SER A 51 -0.09 0.41 -16.47
C SER A 51 0.14 0.90 -15.03
N CYS A 52 1.39 0.93 -14.56
CA CYS A 52 1.74 1.52 -13.26
C CYS A 52 1.40 3.00 -13.19
N MET A 53 1.76 3.78 -14.21
CA MET A 53 1.49 5.23 -14.24
C MET A 53 -0.01 5.52 -14.24
N VAL A 54 -0.78 4.84 -15.09
CA VAL A 54 -2.24 4.96 -15.15
C VAL A 54 -2.86 4.58 -13.80
N TYR A 55 -2.43 3.48 -13.19
CA TYR A 55 -2.87 3.08 -11.85
C TYR A 55 -2.61 4.19 -10.81
N PHE A 56 -1.38 4.72 -10.71
CA PHE A 56 -1.06 5.76 -9.74
C PHE A 56 -1.88 7.03 -9.95
N LEU A 57 -2.15 7.41 -11.20
CA LEU A 57 -3.00 8.57 -11.50
C LEU A 57 -4.45 8.34 -11.05
N ILE A 58 -5.02 7.17 -11.36
CA ILE A 58 -6.39 6.82 -10.95
C ILE A 58 -6.49 6.74 -9.42
N ASP A 59 -5.53 6.09 -8.76
CA ASP A 59 -5.53 5.92 -7.30
C ASP A 59 -5.34 7.26 -6.58
N THR A 60 -4.47 8.12 -7.11
CA THR A 60 -4.30 9.51 -6.62
C THR A 60 -5.59 10.31 -6.75
N ALA A 61 -6.26 10.25 -7.90
CA ALA A 61 -7.54 10.91 -8.09
C ALA A 61 -8.60 10.37 -7.12
N PHE A 62 -8.68 9.04 -6.96
CA PHE A 62 -9.62 8.39 -6.05
C PHE A 62 -9.40 8.84 -4.59
N VAL A 63 -8.18 8.77 -4.09
CA VAL A 63 -7.83 9.21 -2.72
C VAL A 63 -8.02 10.73 -2.54
N GLY A 64 -7.79 11.52 -3.59
CA GLY A 64 -8.05 12.95 -3.58
C GLY A 64 -9.54 13.30 -3.46
N ILE A 65 -10.41 12.55 -4.14
CA ILE A 65 -11.87 12.73 -4.09
C ILE A 65 -12.46 12.13 -2.80
N TYR A 66 -11.97 10.97 -2.38
CA TYR A 66 -12.47 10.20 -1.24
C TYR A 66 -11.37 9.96 -0.19
N PRO A 67 -10.86 11.00 0.51
CA PRO A 67 -9.74 10.87 1.44
C PRO A 67 -9.99 9.93 2.62
N GLN A 68 -11.25 9.59 2.90
CA GLN A 68 -11.65 8.60 3.92
C GLN A 68 -11.45 7.15 3.49
N SER A 69 -11.18 6.87 2.21
CA SER A 69 -10.88 5.50 1.73
C SER A 69 -9.59 4.96 2.36
N VAL A 70 -8.72 5.86 2.82
CA VAL A 70 -7.42 5.53 3.40
C VAL A 70 -7.19 6.26 4.73
N LYS A 71 -6.30 5.73 5.56
CA LYS A 71 -6.02 6.28 6.89
C LYS A 71 -5.29 7.61 6.88
N SER A 72 -4.39 7.77 5.92
CA SER A 72 -3.46 8.90 5.86
C SER A 72 -3.38 9.40 4.41
N PRO A 73 -4.42 10.10 3.94
CA PRO A 73 -4.53 10.49 2.53
C PRO A 73 -3.35 11.37 2.10
N VAL A 74 -2.91 12.31 2.96
CA VAL A 74 -1.76 13.18 2.64
C VAL A 74 -0.49 12.38 2.41
N VAL A 75 -0.18 11.41 3.28
CA VAL A 75 1.04 10.60 3.15
C VAL A 75 0.98 9.72 1.89
N ILE A 76 -0.20 9.17 1.57
CA ILE A 76 -0.41 8.35 0.37
C ILE A 76 -0.30 9.20 -0.90
N LEU A 77 -0.92 10.38 -0.94
CA LEU A 77 -0.81 11.30 -2.07
C LEU A 77 0.63 11.77 -2.29
N SER A 78 1.36 12.10 -1.22
CA SER A 78 2.79 12.43 -1.32
C SER A 78 3.61 11.24 -1.84
N HIS A 79 3.31 10.03 -1.38
CA HIS A 79 3.94 8.80 -1.86
C HIS A 79 3.69 8.58 -3.36
N HIS A 80 2.45 8.73 -3.84
CA HIS A 80 2.13 8.59 -5.26
C HIS A 80 2.83 9.64 -6.10
N LEU A 81 2.84 10.91 -5.66
CA LEU A 81 3.50 11.97 -6.38
C LEU A 81 5.01 11.70 -6.51
N VAL A 82 5.68 11.35 -5.41
CA VAL A 82 7.10 11.01 -5.44
C VAL A 82 7.37 9.79 -6.31
N THR A 83 6.53 8.76 -6.21
CA THR A 83 6.68 7.53 -7.01
C THR A 83 6.46 7.80 -8.50
N ALA A 84 5.45 8.60 -8.88
CA ALA A 84 5.19 8.97 -10.26
C ALA A 84 6.38 9.73 -10.88
N VAL A 85 6.93 10.71 -10.16
CA VAL A 85 8.14 11.42 -10.58
C VAL A 85 9.33 10.45 -10.66
N TYR A 86 9.46 9.55 -9.69
CA TYR A 86 10.54 8.57 -9.65
C TYR A 86 10.53 7.62 -10.86
N MET A 87 9.34 7.19 -11.29
CA MET A 87 9.16 6.32 -12.47
C MET A 87 9.51 6.99 -13.81
N LEU A 88 9.71 8.31 -13.86
CA LEU A 88 10.15 8.99 -15.09
C LEU A 88 11.61 8.63 -15.43
N ILE A 89 12.44 8.31 -14.43
CA ILE A 89 13.84 7.93 -14.65
C ILE A 89 13.95 6.65 -15.48
N PRO A 90 13.39 5.50 -15.07
CA PRO A 90 13.47 4.26 -15.85
C PRO A 90 12.80 4.35 -17.24
N TYR A 91 11.85 5.27 -17.43
CA TYR A 91 11.26 5.55 -18.74
C TYR A 91 12.24 6.27 -19.68
N HIS A 92 12.88 7.35 -19.21
CA HIS A 92 13.84 8.11 -20.01
C HIS A 92 15.24 7.47 -20.09
N TYR A 93 15.56 6.57 -19.16
CA TYR A 93 16.85 5.88 -19.09
C TYR A 93 16.63 4.36 -19.02
N PRO A 94 16.46 3.69 -20.18
CA PRO A 94 16.12 2.26 -20.24
C PRO A 94 17.04 1.33 -19.45
N LYS A 95 18.32 1.69 -19.29
CA LYS A 95 19.27 0.92 -18.45
C LYS A 95 18.87 0.79 -16.98
N TYR A 96 17.96 1.64 -16.49
CA TYR A 96 17.45 1.62 -15.11
C TYR A 96 16.04 1.07 -15.00
N GLN A 97 15.48 0.46 -16.05
CA GLN A 97 14.15 -0.17 -15.99
C GLN A 97 14.04 -1.23 -14.89
N TRP A 98 15.13 -1.96 -14.64
CA TRP A 98 15.22 -2.93 -13.55
C TRP A 98 15.04 -2.27 -12.16
N CYS A 99 15.43 -1.00 -11.98
CA CYS A 99 15.24 -0.27 -10.72
C CYS A 99 13.75 -0.11 -10.41
N MET A 100 12.93 0.21 -11.43
CA MET A 100 11.47 0.26 -11.27
C MET A 100 10.92 -1.10 -10.87
N ALA A 101 11.31 -2.14 -11.59
CA ALA A 101 10.81 -3.49 -11.35
C ALA A 101 11.14 -3.96 -9.93
N ALA A 102 12.39 -3.73 -9.49
CA ALA A 102 12.85 -3.95 -8.13
C ALA A 102 11.99 -3.18 -7.12
N CYS A 103 11.78 -1.88 -7.31
CA CYS A 103 10.92 -1.07 -6.43
C CYS A 103 9.50 -1.61 -6.36
N MET A 104 8.90 -1.97 -7.50
CA MET A 104 7.52 -2.43 -7.60
C MET A 104 7.29 -3.81 -6.95
N THR A 105 8.33 -4.58 -6.63
CA THR A 105 8.16 -5.84 -5.88
C THR A 105 7.49 -5.64 -4.52
N VAL A 106 7.63 -4.47 -3.88
CA VAL A 106 6.99 -4.19 -2.60
C VAL A 106 5.46 -4.13 -2.69
N GLU A 107 4.91 -3.97 -3.89
CA GLU A 107 3.47 -3.99 -4.12
C GLU A 107 2.86 -5.38 -3.95
N VAL A 108 3.68 -6.45 -3.94
CA VAL A 108 3.23 -7.78 -3.47
C VAL A 108 2.79 -7.71 -2.01
N ASN A 109 3.53 -6.98 -1.16
CA ASN A 109 3.15 -6.82 0.24
C ASN A 109 1.90 -5.92 0.40
N THR A 110 1.76 -4.86 -0.41
CA THR A 110 0.53 -4.04 -0.44
C THR A 110 -0.67 -4.86 -0.85
N TRP A 111 -0.52 -5.67 -1.91
CA TRP A 111 -1.58 -6.54 -2.40
C TRP A 111 -2.02 -7.54 -1.33
N LEU A 112 -1.07 -8.18 -0.61
CA LEU A 112 -1.37 -9.07 0.50
C LEU A 112 -2.02 -8.35 1.69
N LEU A 113 -1.65 -7.09 1.97
CA LEU A 113 -2.30 -6.27 2.99
C LEU A 113 -3.79 -6.07 2.68
N ILE A 114 -4.11 -5.75 1.42
CA ILE A 114 -5.48 -5.53 0.95
C ILE A 114 -6.24 -6.86 0.93
N ALA A 115 -5.63 -7.93 0.39
CA ALA A 115 -6.21 -9.28 0.40
C ALA A 115 -6.54 -9.73 1.83
N ARG A 116 -5.71 -9.42 2.82
CA ARG A 116 -5.99 -9.70 4.24
C ARG A 116 -7.22 -8.94 4.76
N ARG A 117 -7.49 -7.73 4.28
CA ARG A 117 -8.69 -6.95 4.67
C ARG A 117 -9.97 -7.46 4.00
N VAL A 118 -9.89 -7.82 2.72
CA VAL A 118 -11.05 -8.21 1.91
C VAL A 118 -11.40 -9.69 2.08
N ILE A 119 -10.40 -10.57 1.98
CA ILE A 119 -10.55 -12.03 1.96
C ILE A 119 -10.24 -12.62 3.34
N GLY A 120 -9.11 -12.19 3.93
CA GLY A 120 -8.63 -12.73 5.20
C GLY A 120 -8.10 -14.16 5.12
N GLY A 121 -7.92 -14.80 6.27
CA GLY A 121 -7.43 -16.18 6.38
C GLY A 121 -5.96 -16.31 6.80
N PRO A 122 -5.59 -17.43 7.45
CA PRO A 122 -4.29 -17.59 8.10
C PRO A 122 -3.12 -17.61 7.12
N LEU A 123 -3.31 -18.14 5.91
CA LEU A 123 -2.28 -18.19 4.89
C LEU A 123 -1.95 -16.78 4.35
N ILE A 124 -2.97 -15.97 4.05
CA ILE A 124 -2.79 -14.59 3.58
C ILE A 124 -2.14 -13.75 4.68
N GLU A 125 -2.55 -13.94 5.93
CA GLU A 125 -1.96 -13.25 7.07
C GLU A 125 -0.47 -13.60 7.26
N ALA A 126 -0.12 -14.89 7.23
CA ALA A 126 1.27 -15.32 7.30
C ALA A 126 2.11 -14.77 6.14
N ALA A 127 1.59 -14.87 4.90
CA ALA A 127 2.25 -14.34 3.71
C ALA A 127 2.46 -12.82 3.80
N PHE A 128 1.47 -12.07 4.31
CA PHE A 128 1.61 -10.63 4.54
C PHE A 128 2.78 -10.33 5.49
N TYR A 129 2.88 -11.01 6.65
CA TYR A 129 3.94 -10.71 7.61
C TYR A 129 5.32 -11.11 7.09
N VAL A 130 5.43 -12.27 6.43
CA VAL A 130 6.69 -12.72 5.81
C VAL A 130 7.15 -11.70 4.75
N THR A 131 6.27 -11.35 3.81
CA THR A 131 6.61 -10.38 2.76
C THR A 131 6.83 -8.98 3.32
N TRP A 132 6.16 -8.57 4.39
CA TRP A 132 6.38 -7.29 5.03
C TRP A 132 7.80 -7.19 5.61
N ILE A 133 8.27 -8.23 6.30
CA ILE A 133 9.64 -8.26 6.81
C ILE A 133 10.63 -8.25 5.64
N LEU A 134 10.49 -9.21 4.71
CA LEU A 134 11.46 -9.38 3.63
C LEU A 134 11.49 -8.20 2.66
N LEU A 135 10.33 -7.75 2.17
CA LEU A 135 10.27 -6.73 1.13
C LEU A 135 10.36 -5.32 1.71
N ARG A 136 9.53 -4.98 2.71
CA ARG A 136 9.46 -3.59 3.21
C ARG A 136 10.60 -3.23 4.17
N ASN A 137 11.07 -4.18 4.99
CA ASN A 137 12.04 -3.88 6.05
C ASN A 137 13.49 -4.29 5.73
N VAL A 138 13.70 -5.21 4.78
CA VAL A 138 15.05 -5.66 4.40
C VAL A 138 15.39 -5.22 2.98
N TYR A 139 14.61 -5.68 1.99
CA TYR A 139 14.90 -5.47 0.58
C TYR A 139 14.80 -4.00 0.16
N TYR A 140 13.72 -3.31 0.54
CA TYR A 140 13.49 -1.93 0.09
C TYR A 140 14.52 -0.93 0.64
N PRO A 141 14.95 -1.00 1.91
CA PRO A 141 16.09 -0.21 2.38
C PRO A 141 17.41 -0.57 1.70
N TYR A 142 17.62 -1.86 1.38
CA TYR A 142 18.80 -2.29 0.61
C TYR A 142 18.89 -1.61 -0.77
N LEU A 143 17.74 -1.36 -1.43
CA LEU A 143 17.72 -0.66 -2.72
C LEU A 143 18.32 0.76 -2.67
N ILE A 144 18.32 1.44 -1.51
CA ILE A 144 19.00 2.73 -1.36
C ILE A 144 20.49 2.58 -1.69
N TRP A 145 21.12 1.54 -1.15
CA TRP A 145 22.54 1.26 -1.39
C TRP A 145 22.79 0.85 -2.84
N ALA A 146 21.92 0.01 -3.41
CA ALA A 146 22.02 -0.40 -4.81
C ALA A 146 21.95 0.81 -5.76
N PHE A 147 20.96 1.70 -5.57
CA PHE A 147 20.79 2.88 -6.40
C PHE A 147 21.86 3.94 -6.17
N TYR A 148 22.42 4.02 -4.96
CA TYR A 148 23.62 4.81 -4.72
C TYR A 148 24.82 4.30 -5.55
N GLY A 149 24.96 2.98 -5.69
CA GLY A 149 25.94 2.36 -6.59
C GLY A 149 25.77 2.81 -8.04
N GLU A 150 24.54 2.74 -8.56
CA GLU A 150 24.19 3.20 -9.92
C GLU A 150 24.48 4.68 -10.14
N TRP A 151 24.09 5.53 -9.18
CA TRP A 151 24.40 6.96 -9.25
C TRP A 151 25.90 7.23 -9.26
N ARG A 152 26.69 6.51 -8.46
CA ARG A 152 28.16 6.67 -8.48
C ARG A 152 28.77 6.22 -9.80
N ALA A 153 28.27 5.14 -10.38
CA ALA A 153 28.72 4.69 -11.69
C ALA A 153 28.43 5.75 -12.75
N GLU A 154 27.21 6.29 -12.77
CA GLU A 154 26.82 7.35 -13.70
C GLU A 154 27.62 8.63 -13.51
N SER A 155 27.87 9.01 -12.26
CA SER A 155 28.65 10.21 -11.94
C SER A 155 30.07 10.14 -12.48
N ARG A 156 30.69 8.95 -12.48
CA ARG A 156 32.02 8.73 -13.08
C ARG A 156 31.98 8.87 -14.61
N LEU A 157 30.92 8.37 -15.25
CA LEU A 157 30.75 8.47 -16.70
C LEU A 157 30.48 9.92 -17.14
N CYS A 158 29.68 10.66 -16.40
CA CYS A 158 29.35 12.05 -16.70
C CYS A 158 30.45 13.05 -16.27
N GLY A 159 31.43 12.63 -15.46
CA GLY A 159 32.42 13.54 -14.86
C GLY A 159 31.83 14.53 -13.85
N SER A 160 30.58 14.33 -13.40
CA SER A 160 29.88 15.20 -12.46
C SER A 160 28.90 14.41 -11.59
N PRO A 161 28.80 14.71 -10.28
CA PRO A 161 27.81 14.10 -9.40
C PRO A 161 26.37 14.57 -9.70
N TRP A 162 26.22 15.67 -10.43
CA TRP A 162 24.95 16.30 -10.75
C TRP A 162 24.34 15.71 -12.01
N ASN A 163 23.86 14.48 -11.91
CA ASN A 163 23.11 13.80 -12.96
C ASN A 163 21.73 13.35 -12.45
N PRO A 164 20.75 13.10 -13.32
CA PRO A 164 19.38 12.76 -12.91
C PRO A 164 19.26 11.51 -12.02
N ILE A 165 20.25 10.61 -12.06
CA ILE A 165 20.25 9.37 -11.28
C ILE A 165 20.46 9.64 -9.80
N LEU A 166 20.98 10.82 -9.42
CA LEU A 166 21.06 11.27 -8.02
C LEU A 166 19.69 11.24 -7.32
N ALA A 167 18.61 11.49 -8.07
CA ALA A 167 17.26 11.45 -7.51
C ALA A 167 16.87 10.04 -7.01
N THR A 168 17.44 8.98 -7.59
CA THR A 168 17.05 7.60 -7.28
C THR A 168 17.31 7.19 -5.81
N PRO A 169 18.53 7.29 -5.23
CA PRO A 169 18.74 6.97 -3.82
C PRO A 169 17.99 7.93 -2.87
N CYS A 170 17.82 9.21 -3.25
CA CYS A 170 17.12 10.20 -2.43
C CYS A 170 15.62 9.87 -2.31
N MET A 171 14.96 9.61 -3.45
CA MET A 171 13.54 9.20 -3.47
C MET A 171 13.37 7.84 -2.80
N GLN A 172 14.26 6.88 -3.04
CA GLN A 172 14.21 5.57 -2.39
C GLN A 172 14.37 5.66 -0.87
N ALA A 173 15.23 6.55 -0.37
CA ALA A 173 15.38 6.79 1.07
C ALA A 173 14.12 7.39 1.67
N PHE A 174 13.50 8.36 0.99
CA PHE A 174 12.20 8.93 1.41
C PHE A 174 11.11 7.85 1.49
N LEU A 175 10.95 7.05 0.44
CA LEU A 175 9.95 5.98 0.37
C LEU A 175 10.21 4.88 1.42
N SER A 176 11.47 4.56 1.68
CA SER A 176 11.87 3.65 2.76
C SER A 176 11.54 4.22 4.15
N GLY A 177 11.72 5.53 4.34
CA GLY A 177 11.31 6.24 5.55
C GLY A 177 9.80 6.15 5.80
N LEU A 178 8.98 6.28 4.75
CA LEU A 178 7.52 6.08 4.84
C LEU A 178 7.17 4.63 5.21
N ASN A 179 7.88 3.65 4.65
CA ASN A 179 7.71 2.24 5.03
C ASN A 179 8.04 1.97 6.50
N LEU A 180 9.11 2.58 7.01
CA LEU A 180 9.45 2.49 8.43
C LEU A 180 8.37 3.15 9.30
N HIS A 181 7.85 4.30 8.88
CA HIS A 181 6.77 4.99 9.57
C HIS A 181 5.52 4.10 9.71
N TRP A 182 5.07 3.46 8.64
CA TRP A 182 3.94 2.53 8.68
C TRP A 182 4.25 1.25 9.48
N SER A 183 5.49 0.77 9.44
CA SER A 183 5.93 -0.38 10.24
C SER A 183 5.83 -0.07 11.74
N VAL A 184 6.24 1.13 12.16
CA VAL A 184 6.07 1.60 13.55
C VAL A 184 4.58 1.71 13.91
N GLN A 185 3.72 2.18 13.00
CA GLN A 185 2.27 2.22 13.25
C GLN A 185 1.68 0.82 13.45
N LEU A 186 2.16 -0.18 12.70
CA LEU A 186 1.72 -1.57 12.83
C LEU A 186 2.06 -2.13 14.22
N PHE A 187 3.28 -1.90 14.71
CA PHE A 187 3.70 -2.32 16.05
C PHE A 187 2.97 -1.57 17.18
N LYS A 188 2.62 -0.29 16.99
CA LYS A 188 1.92 0.51 18.01
C LYS A 188 0.48 0.09 18.24
N LYS A 189 -0.14 -0.64 17.30
CA LYS A 189 -1.49 -1.19 17.51
C LYS A 189 -1.42 -2.29 18.57
N ARG A 190 -1.64 -1.91 19.83
CA ARG A 190 -1.84 -2.86 20.93
C ARG A 190 -3.00 -3.80 20.56
N PRO A 191 -2.86 -5.13 20.71
CA PRO A 191 -4.00 -6.01 20.67
C PRO A 191 -4.99 -5.53 21.72
N ARG A 192 -6.17 -5.08 21.29
CA ARG A 192 -7.28 -4.78 22.20
C ARG A 192 -7.56 -6.08 22.94
N ARG A 193 -7.11 -6.19 24.20
CA ARG A 193 -7.57 -7.25 25.10
C ARG A 193 -9.08 -7.22 25.05
N GLY A 194 -9.67 -8.30 24.53
CA GLY A 194 -11.12 -8.44 24.47
C GLY A 194 -11.71 -8.23 25.87
N PRO A 195 -12.90 -7.63 26.01
CA PRO A 195 -13.54 -7.38 27.31
C PRO A 195 -13.87 -8.62 28.16
N GLY A 196 -13.39 -9.83 27.80
CA GLY A 196 -13.88 -11.10 28.33
C GLY A 196 -12.94 -11.86 29.27
N ALA A 197 -11.75 -11.36 29.62
CA ALA A 197 -10.80 -12.11 30.46
C ALA A 197 -10.89 -11.80 31.96
N GLY A 198 -11.97 -11.16 32.43
CA GLY A 198 -12.09 -10.77 33.84
C GLY A 198 -13.50 -10.41 34.28
N GLN A 199 -14.43 -11.35 34.24
CA GLN A 199 -15.63 -11.29 35.07
C GLN A 199 -16.08 -12.71 35.46
N GLY A 200 -15.19 -13.43 36.15
CA GLY A 200 -15.61 -14.51 37.04
C GLY A 200 -16.11 -13.88 38.33
N GLY A 201 -17.43 -13.73 38.48
CA GLY A 201 -18.02 -13.15 39.69
C GLY A 201 -19.54 -12.95 39.60
N GLY A 202 -20.27 -14.07 39.76
CA GLY A 202 -21.58 -14.18 40.42
C GLY A 202 -22.71 -13.21 40.05
N GLY A 203 -23.76 -13.73 39.41
CA GLY A 203 -25.05 -13.04 39.30
C GLY A 203 -26.09 -13.85 38.55
N THR A 204 -26.78 -14.75 39.25
CA THR A 204 -27.98 -15.47 38.79
C THR A 204 -29.20 -14.56 38.74
N GLY A 205 -29.95 -14.64 37.64
CA GLY A 205 -31.31 -14.08 37.47
C GLY A 205 -31.37 -13.19 36.23
N GLY A 206 -32.26 -13.36 35.25
CA GLY A 206 -33.50 -14.11 35.17
C GLY A 206 -34.45 -13.29 34.29
N GLY A 207 -34.97 -13.90 33.22
CA GLY A 207 -36.18 -13.42 32.53
C GLY A 207 -35.98 -12.61 31.23
N GLY A 208 -36.84 -12.91 30.25
CA GLY A 208 -37.22 -11.97 29.20
C GLY A 208 -36.99 -12.46 27.77
N GLY A 209 -37.87 -13.35 27.29
CA GLY A 209 -37.94 -13.72 25.88
C GLY A 209 -38.35 -12.55 24.99
N GLY A 210 -37.62 -12.36 23.89
CA GLY A 210 -37.98 -11.46 22.81
C GLY A 210 -37.38 -11.96 21.50
N ARG A 211 -38.19 -12.70 20.72
CA ARG A 211 -37.86 -13.08 19.34
C ARG A 211 -37.97 -11.84 18.43
N GLY A 212 -36.84 -11.23 18.11
CA GLY A 212 -36.70 -10.17 17.11
C GLY A 212 -36.01 -10.71 15.85
N ALA A 213 -36.65 -10.50 14.71
CA ALA A 213 -36.33 -11.07 13.41
C ALA A 213 -35.02 -10.54 12.77
N GLY A 214 -34.27 -11.46 12.16
CA GLY A 214 -33.58 -11.32 10.86
C GLY A 214 -32.93 -9.99 10.50
N GLY A 215 -31.83 -9.62 11.17
CA GLY A 215 -30.84 -8.73 10.59
C GLY A 215 -29.72 -9.56 10.00
N GLU A 216 -29.54 -9.54 8.67
CA GLU A 216 -28.36 -10.12 8.04
C GLU A 216 -27.08 -9.54 8.68
N PRO A 217 -26.06 -10.37 8.96
CA PRO A 217 -24.80 -9.88 9.47
C PRO A 217 -24.10 -9.12 8.35
N VAL A 218 -24.31 -7.81 8.29
CA VAL A 218 -23.41 -6.90 7.56
C VAL A 218 -22.03 -7.16 8.13
N ALA A 219 -21.19 -7.82 7.33
CA ALA A 219 -19.82 -8.17 7.70
C ALA A 219 -19.16 -6.93 8.28
N LYS A 220 -18.62 -7.04 9.50
CA LYS A 220 -17.95 -5.97 10.24
C LYS A 220 -16.67 -5.56 9.50
N TYR A 221 -16.79 -4.88 8.37
CA TYR A 221 -15.68 -4.37 7.57
C TYR A 221 -14.90 -3.27 8.33
N ASN A 222 -15.48 -2.75 9.42
CA ASN A 222 -14.98 -1.56 10.11
C ASN A 222 -14.10 -1.79 11.35
N LYS A 223 -13.59 -3.00 11.62
CA LYS A 223 -12.81 -3.25 12.86
C LYS A 223 -11.31 -3.45 12.70
N HIS A 224 -10.79 -3.59 11.48
CA HIS A 224 -9.37 -3.93 11.28
C HIS A 224 -8.55 -2.87 10.57
N LEU A 225 -9.12 -1.69 10.29
CA LEU A 225 -8.34 -0.57 9.78
C LEU A 225 -7.20 -0.25 10.72
#